data_AF-A0A2E6H2K4-F1
#
_entry.id   AF-A0A2E6H2K4-F1
#
_cell.length_a   1.000
_cell.length_b   1.000
_cell.length_c   1.000
_cell.angle_alpha   90.00
_cell.angle_beta   90.00
_cell.angle_gamma   90.00
#
_symmetry.space_group_name_H-M   'P 1'
#
loop_
_entity.id
_entity.type
_entity.pdbx_description
1 polymer ?
#
loop_
_entity_poly.entity_id
_entity_poly.type
_entity_poly.pdbx_seq_one_letter_code
_entity_poly.pdbx_strand_id
1 'polypeptide(L)'
;MPLRKRINLKIFVPLSLVTTTGLVFFSQSTAETLVILGVYVATLLNLFLLMSVIQKIVEIGTATEPVDYSKIKLALIFVAKMAVIFLALTIGVHFTGKRIIIPLLNYVIQIFVLGVSLKRSN
;
A
#
# COMPACT_ATOMS: atom_id res chain seq x y z
N MET A 1 -14.85 6.45 15.22
CA MET A 1 -14.15 5.19 15.60
C MET A 1 -12.90 5.01 14.74
N PRO A 2 -11.72 4.65 15.31
CA PRO A 2 -10.48 4.60 14.53
C PRO A 2 -10.49 3.43 13.54
N LEU A 3 -10.49 3.72 12.23
CA LEU A 3 -10.35 2.77 11.13
C LEU A 3 -9.09 1.90 11.23
N ARG A 4 -8.06 2.36 11.96
CA ARG A 4 -6.88 1.58 12.32
C ARG A 4 -7.21 0.25 13.03
N LYS A 5 -8.35 0.15 13.73
CA LYS A 5 -8.85 -1.10 14.36
C LYS A 5 -9.67 -2.00 13.43
N ARG A 6 -9.99 -1.56 12.20
CA ARG A 6 -10.73 -2.36 11.20
C ARG A 6 -9.81 -3.19 10.29
N ILE A 7 -8.51 -2.93 10.23
CA ILE A 7 -7.64 -3.90 9.55
C ILE A 7 -7.44 -5.09 10.46
N ASN A 8 -7.87 -6.26 9.98
CA ASN A 8 -7.51 -7.51 10.60
C ASN A 8 -6.07 -7.84 10.22
N LEU A 9 -5.11 -7.31 10.97
CA LEU A 9 -3.67 -7.54 10.74
C LEU A 9 -3.33 -9.03 10.69
N LYS A 10 -4.08 -9.86 11.41
CA LYS A 10 -3.93 -11.33 11.39
C LYS A 10 -4.32 -11.97 10.06
N ILE A 11 -5.14 -11.32 9.24
CA ILE A 11 -5.49 -11.78 7.87
C ILE A 11 -4.58 -11.07 6.86
N PHE A 12 -4.34 -9.78 7.06
CA PHE A 12 -3.54 -8.97 6.14
C PHE A 12 -2.10 -9.48 6.00
N VAL A 13 -1.41 -9.70 7.13
CA VAL A 13 0.01 -10.11 7.14
C VAL A 13 0.25 -11.47 6.47
N PRO A 14 -0.47 -12.55 6.81
CA PRO A 14 -0.23 -13.83 6.13
C PRO A 14 -0.68 -13.79 4.66
N LEU A 15 -1.76 -13.09 4.32
CA LEU A 15 -2.23 -13.03 2.94
C LEU A 15 -1.29 -12.20 2.05
N SER A 16 -0.72 -11.11 2.58
CA SER A 16 0.29 -10.31 1.87
C SER A 16 1.61 -11.07 1.75
N LEU A 17 2.02 -11.80 2.80
CA LEU A 17 3.22 -12.64 2.75
C LEU A 17 3.09 -13.76 1.73
N VAL A 18 2.00 -14.53 1.74
CA VAL A 18 1.79 -15.64 0.79
C VAL A 18 1.80 -15.14 -0.65
N THR A 19 1.13 -14.02 -0.93
CA THR A 19 1.09 -13.45 -2.28
C THR A 19 2.44 -12.91 -2.73
N THR A 20 3.19 -12.25 -1.84
CA THR A 20 4.55 -11.79 -2.14
C THR A 20 5.54 -12.95 -2.28
N THR A 21 5.48 -13.97 -1.43
CA THR A 21 6.34 -15.16 -1.55
C THR A 21 6.08 -15.92 -2.84
N GLY A 22 4.81 -16.04 -3.27
CA GLY A 22 4.46 -16.64 -4.56
C GLY A 22 5.05 -15.90 -5.76
N LEU A 23 5.09 -14.56 -5.70
CA LEU A 23 5.69 -13.74 -6.77
C LEU A 23 7.22 -13.73 -6.71
N VAL A 24 7.82 -13.81 -5.52
CA VAL A 24 9.27 -13.99 -5.34
C VAL A 24 9.73 -15.33 -5.90
N PHE A 25 8.94 -16.40 -5.78
CA PHE A 25 9.27 -17.70 -6.38
C PHE A 25 9.38 -17.64 -7.92
N PHE A 26 8.65 -16.72 -8.56
CA PHE A 26 8.76 -16.47 -10.00
C PHE A 26 9.94 -15.57 -10.40
N SER A 27 10.66 -14.98 -9.43
CA SER A 27 11.85 -14.18 -9.70
C SER A 27 13.07 -15.07 -9.95
N GLN A 28 13.89 -14.71 -10.94
CA GLN A 28 15.05 -15.52 -11.36
C GLN A 28 16.39 -14.97 -10.88
N SER A 29 16.41 -13.74 -10.37
CA SER A 29 17.64 -13.08 -9.90
C SER A 29 17.43 -12.43 -8.54
N THR A 30 18.47 -12.45 -7.71
CA THR A 30 18.50 -11.80 -6.39
C THR A 30 18.17 -10.31 -6.47
N ALA A 31 18.52 -9.64 -7.59
CA ALA A 31 18.15 -8.24 -7.83
C ALA A 31 16.64 -8.07 -8.02
N GLU A 32 15.98 -8.98 -8.73
CA GLU A 32 14.53 -8.97 -8.91
C GLU A 32 13.80 -9.21 -7.59
N THR A 33 14.31 -10.13 -6.76
CA THR A 33 13.76 -10.37 -5.42
C THR A 33 13.83 -9.12 -4.54
N LEU A 34 14.96 -8.41 -4.54
CA LEU A 34 15.14 -7.17 -3.78
C LEU A 34 14.21 -6.07 -4.27
N VAL A 35 14.00 -5.96 -5.59
CA VAL A 35 13.01 -5.03 -6.16
C VAL A 35 11.60 -5.38 -5.71
N ILE A 36 11.19 -6.65 -5.80
CA ILE A 36 9.85 -7.10 -5.39
C ILE A 36 9.61 -6.81 -3.91
N LEU A 37 10.61 -7.03 -3.05
CA LEU A 37 10.57 -6.70 -1.63
C LEU A 37 10.53 -5.17 -1.40
N GLY A 38 11.31 -4.39 -2.13
CA GLY A 38 11.30 -2.94 -2.05
C GLY A 38 9.94 -2.35 -2.45
N VAL A 39 9.37 -2.83 -3.55
CA VAL A 39 8.02 -2.48 -4.00
C VAL A 39 6.99 -2.93 -2.98
N TYR A 40 7.13 -4.11 -2.37
CA TYR A 40 6.24 -4.55 -1.30
C TYR A 40 6.25 -3.58 -0.11
N VAL A 41 7.42 -3.19 0.39
CA VAL A 41 7.54 -2.24 1.52
C VAL A 41 6.94 -0.88 1.15
N ALA A 42 7.23 -0.37 -0.05
CA ALA A 42 6.64 0.87 -0.56
C ALA A 42 5.11 0.78 -0.61
N THR A 43 4.57 -0.38 -1.01
CA THR A 43 3.13 -0.64 -1.06
C THR A 43 2.51 -0.66 0.33
N LEU A 44 3.14 -1.33 1.30
CA LEU A 44 2.71 -1.33 2.70
C LEU A 44 2.66 0.08 3.30
N LEU A 45 3.72 0.88 3.07
CA LEU A 45 3.77 2.27 3.51
C LEU A 45 2.65 3.10 2.90
N ASN A 46 2.43 2.96 1.59
CA ASN A 46 1.38 3.67 0.89
C ASN A 46 -0.02 3.28 1.41
N LEU A 47 -0.26 1.99 1.62
CA LEU A 47 -1.49 1.45 2.20
C LEU A 47 -1.75 1.98 3.61
N PHE A 48 -0.72 2.07 4.45
CA PHE A 48 -0.83 2.63 5.80
C PHE A 48 -1.16 4.14 5.80
N LEU A 49 -0.53 4.90 4.90
CA LEU A 49 -0.84 6.31 4.68
C LEU A 49 -2.26 6.49 4.11
N LEU A 50 -2.75 5.58 3.26
CA LEU A 50 -4.12 5.58 2.73
C LEU A 50 -5.14 5.41 3.85
N MET A 51 -4.93 4.44 4.72
CA MET A 51 -5.77 4.28 5.89
C MET A 51 -5.80 5.51 6.79
N SER A 52 -4.65 6.11 7.05
CA SER A 52 -4.56 7.31 7.90
C SER A 52 -5.33 8.48 7.29
N VAL A 53 -5.26 8.63 5.97
CA VAL A 53 -6.03 9.65 5.23
C VAL A 53 -7.52 9.36 5.26
N ILE A 54 -7.95 8.13 4.97
CA ILE A 54 -9.38 7.75 4.98
C ILE A 54 -9.96 7.95 6.38
N GLN A 55 -9.23 7.56 7.43
CA GLN A 55 -9.66 7.79 8.81
C GLN A 55 -9.92 9.26 9.10
N LYS A 56 -8.99 10.12 8.69
CA LYS A 56 -9.12 11.56 8.89
C LYS A 56 -10.25 12.15 8.05
N ILE A 57 -10.48 11.68 6.82
CA ILE A 57 -11.62 12.11 6.00
C ILE A 57 -12.96 11.73 6.65
N VAL A 58 -13.07 10.50 7.16
CA VAL A 58 -14.28 10.04 7.87
C VAL A 58 -14.50 10.85 9.15
N GLU A 59 -13.44 11.16 9.89
CA GLU A 59 -13.49 12.00 11.09
C GLU A 59 -13.95 13.44 10.78
N ILE A 60 -13.43 14.06 9.71
CA ILE A 60 -13.93 15.37 9.22
C ILE A 60 -15.41 15.29 8.83
N GLY A 61 -15.83 14.21 8.17
CA GLY A 61 -17.22 14.03 7.73
C GLY A 61 -18.20 13.68 8.86
N THR A 62 -17.72 13.29 10.04
CA THR A 62 -18.55 12.93 11.21
C THR A 62 -18.39 13.88 12.39
N ALA A 63 -17.44 14.80 12.35
CA ALA A 63 -17.24 15.82 13.37
C ALA A 63 -18.25 16.96 13.21
N THR A 64 -18.95 17.29 14.29
CA THR A 64 -19.87 18.43 14.40
C THR A 64 -19.13 19.77 14.58
N GLU A 65 -17.82 19.75 14.84
CA GLU A 65 -16.94 20.92 14.99
C GLU A 65 -15.96 21.05 13.81
N PRO A 66 -15.56 22.27 13.42
CA PRO A 66 -14.63 22.50 12.32
C PRO A 66 -13.24 21.96 12.68
N VAL A 67 -12.96 20.72 12.28
CA VAL A 67 -11.61 20.18 12.33
C VAL A 67 -10.76 20.98 11.35
N ASP A 68 -9.79 21.74 11.85
CA ASP A 68 -8.85 22.52 11.03
C ASP A 68 -7.98 21.55 10.21
N TYR A 69 -8.44 21.32 8.99
CA TYR A 69 -7.86 20.34 8.10
C TYR A 69 -7.33 21.01 6.84
N SER A 70 -6.02 21.21 6.81
CA SER A 70 -5.35 21.80 5.67
C SER A 70 -5.41 20.84 4.47
N LYS A 71 -6.20 21.21 3.45
CA LYS A 71 -6.28 20.52 2.13
C LYS A 71 -4.89 20.29 1.54
N ILE A 72 -3.95 21.17 1.83
CA ILE A 72 -2.53 21.09 1.43
C ILE A 72 -1.86 19.87 2.04
N LYS A 73 -2.11 19.53 3.32
CA LYS A 73 -1.54 18.32 3.95
C LYS A 73 -2.07 17.04 3.30
N LEU A 74 -3.35 17.02 2.92
CA LEU A 74 -3.94 15.90 2.16
C LEU A 74 -3.33 15.75 0.78
N ALA A 75 -3.21 16.87 0.04
CA ALA A 75 -2.59 16.90 -1.28
C ALA A 75 -1.12 16.46 -1.22
N LEU A 76 -0.37 16.93 -0.22
CA LEU A 76 1.03 16.55 0.01
C LEU A 76 1.16 15.04 0.27
N ILE A 77 0.29 14.47 1.12
CA ILE A 77 0.28 13.02 1.37
C ILE A 77 -0.04 12.26 0.08
N PHE A 78 -0.96 12.76 -0.75
CA PHE A 78 -1.31 12.11 -2.02
C PHE A 78 -0.14 12.13 -3.02
N VAL A 79 0.53 13.28 -3.16
CA VAL A 79 1.73 13.43 -4.02
C VAL A 79 2.88 12.56 -3.51
N ALA A 80 3.12 12.54 -2.19
CA ALA A 80 4.16 11.72 -1.59
C ALA A 80 3.95 10.22 -1.87
N LYS A 81 2.71 9.74 -1.83
CA LYS A 81 2.38 8.34 -2.17
C LYS A 81 2.67 8.01 -3.62
N MET A 82 2.27 8.91 -4.53
CA MET A 82 2.57 8.76 -5.94
C MET A 82 4.08 8.70 -6.16
N ALA A 83 4.84 9.62 -5.54
CA ALA A 83 6.30 9.62 -5.63
C ALA A 83 6.92 8.31 -5.11
N VAL A 84 6.45 7.77 -3.97
CA VAL A 84 6.94 6.49 -3.43
C VAL A 84 6.70 5.33 -4.38
N ILE A 85 5.51 5.24 -5.00
CA ILE A 85 5.23 4.19 -5.99
C ILE A 85 6.07 4.40 -7.25
N PHE A 86 6.13 5.63 -7.77
CA PHE A 86 6.89 5.94 -8.97
C PHE A 86 8.38 5.64 -8.79
N LEU A 87 8.96 6.00 -7.65
CA LEU A 87 10.35 5.66 -7.33
C LEU A 87 10.56 4.15 -7.25
N ALA A 88 9.69 3.43 -6.53
CA ALA A 88 9.78 1.99 -6.39
C ALA A 88 9.64 1.26 -7.76
N LEU A 89 8.73 1.72 -8.62
CA LEU A 89 8.54 1.17 -9.96
C LEU A 89 9.68 1.55 -10.91
N THR A 90 10.19 2.79 -10.86
CA THR A 90 11.32 3.23 -11.71
C THR A 90 12.58 2.45 -11.39
N ILE A 91 12.87 2.27 -10.09
CA ILE A 91 13.93 1.38 -9.61
C ILE A 91 13.66 -0.04 -10.11
N GLY A 92 12.41 -0.50 -10.04
CA GLY A 92 12.03 -1.80 -10.57
C GLY A 92 12.24 -1.99 -12.07
N VAL A 93 11.93 -0.99 -12.91
CA VAL A 93 12.24 -1.01 -14.36
C VAL A 93 13.74 -1.14 -14.56
N HIS A 94 14.52 -0.34 -13.83
CA HIS A 94 15.96 -0.24 -14.02
C HIS A 94 16.68 -1.56 -13.71
N PHE A 95 16.29 -2.24 -12.63
CA PHE A 95 16.94 -3.48 -12.19
C PHE A 95 16.32 -4.76 -12.79
N THR A 96 15.03 -4.76 -13.13
CA THR A 96 14.28 -5.97 -13.57
C THR A 96 14.05 -5.98 -15.10
N GLY A 97 14.36 -4.88 -15.79
CA GLY A 97 14.19 -4.73 -17.23
C GLY A 97 12.77 -5.03 -17.69
N LYS A 98 12.59 -6.06 -18.52
CA LYS A 98 11.30 -6.44 -19.13
C LYS A 98 10.29 -7.07 -18.15
N ARG A 99 10.73 -7.48 -16.95
CA ARG A 99 9.90 -8.23 -15.99
C ARG A 99 9.22 -7.38 -14.92
N ILE A 100 9.07 -6.07 -15.17
CA ILE A 100 8.37 -5.16 -14.24
C ILE A 100 6.92 -5.57 -13.92
N ILE A 101 6.32 -6.41 -14.77
CA ILE A 101 4.98 -6.92 -14.57
C ILE A 101 4.84 -7.68 -13.23
N ILE A 102 5.90 -8.32 -12.72
CA ILE A 102 5.88 -9.06 -11.45
C ILE A 102 5.71 -8.12 -10.24
N PRO A 103 6.58 -7.10 -10.02
CA PRO A 103 6.38 -6.14 -8.93
C PRO A 103 5.10 -5.31 -9.09
N LEU A 104 4.66 -5.02 -10.33
CA LEU A 104 3.38 -4.33 -10.57
C LEU A 104 2.19 -5.21 -10.16
N LEU A 105 2.20 -6.50 -10.50
CA LEU A 105 1.19 -7.46 -10.04
C LEU A 105 1.16 -7.56 -8.53
N ASN A 106 2.33 -7.59 -7.87
CA ASN A 106 2.43 -7.60 -6.40
C ASN A 106 1.71 -6.40 -5.80
N TYR A 107 1.96 -5.20 -6.35
CA TYR A 107 1.32 -3.97 -5.93
C TYR A 107 -0.21 -4.03 -6.06
N VAL A 108 -0.72 -4.46 -7.23
CA VAL A 108 -2.17 -4.59 -7.47
C VAL A 108 -2.79 -5.60 -6.52
N ILE A 109 -2.18 -6.78 -6.35
CA ILE A 109 -2.67 -7.82 -5.44
C ILE A 109 -2.70 -7.32 -4.00
N GLN A 110 -1.71 -6.56 -3.55
CA GLN A 110 -1.69 -5.99 -2.20
C GLN A 110 -2.81 -4.97 -1.94
N ILE A 111 -3.22 -4.21 -2.96
CA ILE A 111 -4.41 -3.36 -2.85
C ILE A 111 -5.66 -4.23 -2.61
N PHE A 112 -5.82 -5.32 -3.37
CA PHE A 112 -6.94 -6.25 -3.18
C PHE A 112 -6.89 -6.95 -1.82
N VAL A 113 -5.71 -7.41 -1.39
CA VAL A 113 -5.48 -8.02 -0.08
C VAL A 113 -5.87 -7.04 1.04
N LEU A 114 -5.53 -5.75 0.90
CA LEU A 114 -5.99 -4.74 1.84
C LEU A 114 -7.52 -4.66 1.87
N GLY A 115 -8.16 -4.57 0.69
CA GLY A 115 -9.62 -4.53 0.57
C GLY A 115 -10.31 -5.72 1.22
N VAL A 116 -9.79 -6.94 1.06
CA VAL A 116 -10.31 -8.16 1.69
C VAL A 116 -10.02 -8.19 3.20
N SER A 117 -8.89 -7.63 3.64
CA SER A 117 -8.49 -7.60 5.05
C SER A 117 -9.20 -6.53 5.90
N LEU A 118 -9.93 -5.61 5.26
CA LEU A 118 -10.82 -4.67 5.93
C LEU A 118 -11.97 -5.46 6.58
N LYS A 119 -12.04 -5.49 7.91
CA LYS A 119 -13.18 -6.06 8.63
C LYS A 119 -14.45 -5.37 8.17
N ARG A 120 -15.36 -6.17 7.60
CA ARG A 120 -16.73 -5.78 7.31
C ARG A 120 -17.35 -5.22 8.60
N SER A 121 -17.90 -4.02 8.52
CA SER A 121 -18.79 -3.51 9.57
C SER A 121 -20.01 -4.41 9.59
N ASN A 122 -20.08 -5.33 10.54
CA ASN A 122 -21.35 -5.63 11.18
C ASN A 122 -21.45 -4.71 12.38
#